data_AF-A0A940A8V7-F1
#
_entry.id   AF-A0A940A8V7-F1
#
_cell.length_a   1.000
_cell.length_b   1.000
_cell.length_c   1.000
_cell.angle_alpha   90.00
_cell.angle_beta   90.00
_cell.angle_gamma   90.00
#
_symmetry.space_group_name_H-M   'P 1'
#
loop_
_entity.id
_entity.type
_entity.pdbx_description
1 polymer ?
#
loop_
_entity_poly.entity_id
_entity_poly.type
_entity_poly.pdbx_seq_one_letter_code
_entity_poly.pdbx_strand_id
1 'polypeptide(L)'
;GTNSLWLAGEAGAGLSLTYGSKFRAEVDFTRSDWSKSGFTGAEGFAVNGAGGPIFTTGVSQSIRAGVEFIPNPTDIRYYYKHIAYRAGVYYTKEYFSVSGNEIYSKGITLGATLPVFRWNNGLTIGMEIGQRGSLKNNMVRETYVGFSLGVNLYDIWFQQPRYE
;
A
#
# COMPACT_ATOMS: atom_id res chain seq x y z
N GLY A 1 -37.37 -5.59 -4.67
CA GLY A 1 -36.37 -6.56 -5.13
C GLY A 1 -35.07 -6.25 -4.43
N THR A 2 -34.50 -7.20 -3.70
CA THR A 2 -33.24 -7.03 -2.98
C THR A 2 -32.10 -6.97 -3.99
N ASN A 3 -31.54 -5.77 -4.21
CA ASN A 3 -30.32 -5.60 -5.00
C ASN A 3 -29.17 -6.28 -4.25
N SER A 4 -28.75 -7.45 -4.75
CA SER A 4 -27.63 -8.19 -4.18
C SER A 4 -26.32 -7.48 -4.53
N LEU A 5 -25.63 -7.02 -3.50
CA LEU A 5 -24.31 -6.43 -3.60
C LEU A 5 -23.27 -7.56 -3.55
N TRP A 6 -22.37 -7.58 -4.53
CA TRP A 6 -21.32 -8.59 -4.62
C TRP A 6 -19.95 -7.92 -4.54
N LEU A 7 -19.05 -8.49 -3.76
CA LEU A 7 -17.66 -8.05 -3.75
C LEU A 7 -16.99 -8.45 -5.06
N ALA A 8 -16.11 -7.58 -5.54
CA ALA A 8 -15.28 -7.88 -6.70
C ALA A 8 -14.38 -9.08 -6.44
N GLY A 9 -14.22 -9.93 -7.47
CA GLY A 9 -13.14 -10.91 -7.48
C GLY A 9 -11.80 -10.18 -7.66
N GLU A 10 -10.81 -10.57 -6.86
CA GLU A 10 -9.44 -10.08 -6.96
C GLU A 10 -8.49 -11.23 -7.27
N ALA A 11 -7.56 -11.00 -8.19
CA ALA A 11 -6.47 -11.91 -8.50
C ALA A 11 -5.15 -11.13 -8.49
N GLY A 12 -4.13 -11.68 -7.84
CA GLY A 12 -2.80 -11.09 -7.81
C GLY A 12 -1.70 -12.12 -8.00
N ALA A 13 -0.56 -11.67 -8.51
CA ALA A 13 0.66 -12.44 -8.65
C ALA A 13 1.86 -11.55 -8.29
N GLY A 14 2.80 -12.09 -7.52
CA GLY A 14 3.98 -11.38 -7.05
C GLY A 14 5.26 -12.20 -7.22
N LEU A 15 6.37 -11.52 -7.44
CA LEU A 15 7.71 -12.12 -7.52
C LEU A 15 8.65 -11.38 -6.58
N SER A 16 9.29 -12.12 -5.69
CA SER A 16 10.32 -11.60 -4.77
C SER A 16 11.66 -12.26 -5.03
N LEU A 17 12.72 -11.47 -5.17
CA LEU A 17 14.10 -11.92 -5.29
C LEU A 17 14.90 -11.42 -4.09
N THR A 18 15.56 -12.34 -3.40
CA THR A 18 16.43 -12.04 -2.26
C THR A 18 17.86 -12.39 -2.62
N TYR A 19 18.75 -11.41 -2.63
CA TYR A 19 20.18 -11.60 -2.86
C TYR A 19 20.94 -11.52 -1.54
N GLY A 20 21.34 -12.68 -1.03
CA GLY A 20 21.98 -12.82 0.28
C GLY A 20 21.04 -12.42 1.42
N SER A 21 21.60 -11.89 2.51
CA SER A 21 20.83 -11.38 3.66
C SER A 21 20.62 -9.86 3.63
N LYS A 22 20.99 -9.19 2.53
CA LYS A 22 21.17 -7.73 2.48
C LYS A 22 20.26 -7.02 1.50
N PHE A 23 19.86 -7.66 0.41
CA PHE A 23 19.07 -7.01 -0.62
C PHE A 23 17.87 -7.85 -1.00
N ARG A 24 16.71 -7.22 -1.08
CA ARG A 24 15.47 -7.82 -1.58
C ARG A 24 14.86 -6.88 -2.61
N ALA A 25 14.31 -7.46 -3.67
CA ALA A 25 13.52 -6.76 -4.65
C ALA A 25 12.21 -7.53 -4.87
N GLU A 26 11.12 -6.82 -5.05
CA GLU A 26 9.79 -7.40 -5.18
C GLU A 26 9.00 -6.64 -6.25
N VAL A 27 8.19 -7.38 -7.01
CA VAL A 27 7.24 -6.82 -7.97
C VAL A 27 5.93 -7.57 -7.82
N ASP A 28 4.86 -6.81 -7.61
CA ASP A 28 3.50 -7.32 -7.46
C ASP A 28 2.57 -6.76 -8.52
N PHE A 29 1.69 -7.62 -9.01
CA PHE A 29 0.60 -7.27 -9.89
C PHE A 29 -0.72 -7.74 -9.29
N THR A 30 -1.68 -6.83 -9.15
CA THR A 30 -3.03 -7.14 -8.64
C THR A 30 -4.06 -6.62 -9.62
N ARG A 31 -5.12 -7.41 -9.85
CA ARG A 31 -6.26 -7.04 -10.69
C ARG A 31 -7.55 -7.38 -9.96
N SER A 32 -8.44 -6.40 -9.85
CA SER A 32 -9.72 -6.57 -9.16
C SER A 32 -10.84 -6.08 -10.09
N ASP A 33 -11.84 -6.92 -10.34
CA ASP A 33 -12.92 -6.61 -11.27
C ASP A 33 -14.20 -6.19 -10.53
N TRP A 34 -14.46 -4.88 -10.52
CA TRP A 34 -15.63 -4.29 -9.86
C TRP A 34 -16.79 -4.02 -10.83
N SER A 35 -16.72 -4.48 -12.08
CA SER A 35 -17.75 -4.21 -13.11
C SER A 35 -19.12 -4.83 -12.79
N LYS A 36 -19.15 -5.94 -12.04
CA LYS A 36 -20.37 -6.71 -11.70
C LYS A 36 -20.87 -6.50 -10.26
N SER A 37 -20.27 -5.56 -9.55
CA SER A 37 -20.49 -5.35 -8.10
C SER A 37 -21.84 -4.72 -7.74
N GLY A 38 -22.55 -4.14 -8.71
CA GLY A 38 -23.85 -3.48 -8.49
C GLY A 38 -23.77 -2.06 -7.91
N PHE A 39 -22.56 -1.53 -7.66
CA PHE A 39 -22.35 -0.17 -7.14
C PHE A 39 -22.72 0.95 -8.13
N THR A 40 -22.90 0.63 -9.42
CA THR A 40 -23.36 1.60 -10.45
C THR A 40 -24.81 2.06 -10.26
N GLY A 41 -25.60 1.36 -9.43
CA GLY A 41 -27.00 1.70 -9.15
C GLY A 41 -27.26 2.23 -7.74
N ALA A 42 -26.21 2.51 -6.95
CA ALA A 42 -26.35 3.01 -5.58
C ALA A 42 -26.56 4.54 -5.55
N GLU A 43 -27.55 5.00 -4.77
CA GLU A 43 -27.79 6.43 -4.54
C GLU A 43 -26.52 7.08 -3.95
N GLY A 44 -26.00 8.10 -4.64
CA GLY A 44 -24.73 8.78 -4.31
C GLY A 44 -23.57 8.51 -5.30
N PHE A 45 -23.62 7.43 -6.09
CA PHE A 45 -22.67 7.17 -7.20
C PHE A 45 -23.29 7.41 -8.58
N ALA A 46 -24.60 7.21 -8.71
CA ALA A 46 -25.38 7.57 -9.88
C ALA A 46 -26.40 8.65 -9.51
N VAL A 47 -26.08 9.92 -9.73
CA VAL A 47 -27.11 10.97 -9.78
C VAL A 47 -27.44 11.22 -11.25
N ASN A 48 -28.35 10.41 -11.79
CA ASN A 48 -29.12 10.83 -12.96
C ASN A 48 -29.96 12.03 -12.53
N GLY A 49 -29.57 13.25 -12.94
CA GLY A 49 -30.46 14.42 -12.91
C GLY A 49 -29.92 15.72 -12.31
N ALA A 50 -28.68 15.80 -11.83
CA ALA A 50 -28.18 17.05 -11.22
C ALA A 50 -26.74 17.41 -11.63
N GLY A 51 -26.42 17.40 -12.94
CA GLY A 51 -25.21 18.04 -13.50
C GLY A 51 -23.84 17.68 -12.90
N GLY A 52 -23.78 16.65 -12.03
CA GLY A 52 -22.59 16.26 -11.29
C GLY A 52 -21.82 15.11 -11.97
N PRO A 53 -20.57 14.86 -11.54
CA PRO A 53 -19.76 13.77 -12.08
C PRO A 53 -20.42 12.40 -11.88
N ILE A 54 -20.53 11.62 -12.95
CA ILE A 54 -21.07 10.24 -12.91
C ILE A 54 -19.94 9.29 -12.54
N PHE A 55 -20.10 8.49 -11.48
CA PHE A 55 -19.10 7.51 -11.07
C PHE A 55 -19.47 6.11 -11.60
N THR A 56 -18.63 5.55 -12.46
CA THR A 56 -18.83 4.20 -13.02
C THR A 56 -17.74 3.26 -12.52
N THR A 57 -18.13 2.10 -11.98
CA THR A 57 -17.19 1.05 -11.56
C THR A 57 -16.63 0.27 -12.75
N GLY A 58 -15.39 -0.17 -12.63
CA GLY A 58 -14.66 -0.88 -13.68
C GLY A 58 -13.58 -1.79 -13.12
N VAL A 59 -12.60 -2.11 -13.95
CA VAL A 59 -11.49 -3.00 -13.58
C VAL A 59 -10.35 -2.18 -12.98
N SER A 60 -9.97 -2.52 -11.74
CA SER A 60 -8.78 -1.99 -11.07
C SER A 60 -7.57 -2.85 -11.41
N GLN A 61 -6.44 -2.19 -11.64
CA GLN A 61 -5.15 -2.85 -11.88
C GLN A 61 -4.07 -2.10 -11.12
N SER A 62 -3.34 -2.81 -10.27
CA SER A 62 -2.24 -2.26 -9.49
C SER A 62 -0.95 -2.98 -9.83
N ILE A 63 0.09 -2.21 -10.08
CA ILE A 63 1.46 -2.69 -10.24
C ILE A 63 2.29 -2.01 -9.16
N ARG A 64 3.01 -2.80 -8.38
CA ARG A 64 3.86 -2.32 -7.29
C ARG A 64 5.24 -2.92 -7.45
N ALA A 65 6.26 -2.14 -7.16
CA ALA A 65 7.63 -2.62 -7.13
C ALA A 65 8.32 -2.04 -5.90
N GLY A 66 9.09 -2.87 -5.21
CA GLY A 66 9.76 -2.53 -3.97
C GLY A 66 11.18 -3.07 -3.94
N VAL A 67 12.04 -2.36 -3.23
CA VAL A 67 13.37 -2.83 -2.85
C VAL A 67 13.58 -2.61 -1.37
N GLU A 68 14.30 -3.53 -0.76
CA GLU A 68 14.75 -3.44 0.61
C GLU A 68 16.25 -3.68 0.68
N PHE A 69 16.93 -2.85 1.45
CA PHE A 69 18.36 -2.93 1.69
C PHE A 69 18.68 -2.93 3.19
N ILE A 70 19.40 -3.96 3.63
CA ILE A 70 19.87 -4.19 5.00
C ILE A 70 21.41 -4.29 4.96
N PRO A 71 22.15 -3.26 5.40
CA PRO A 71 23.61 -3.20 5.24
C PRO A 71 24.37 -4.34 5.95
N ASN A 72 24.00 -4.66 7.21
CA ASN A 72 24.60 -5.77 7.94
C ASN A 72 23.71 -6.27 9.11
N PRO A 73 23.13 -7.48 9.03
CA PRO A 73 22.32 -8.06 10.12
C PRO A 73 23.11 -8.70 11.27
N THR A 74 24.46 -8.76 11.21
CA THR A 74 25.28 -9.55 12.15
C THR A 74 26.42 -8.79 12.84
N ASP A 75 26.50 -7.47 12.71
CA ASP A 75 27.68 -6.69 13.13
C ASP A 75 27.46 -5.98 14.48
N ILE A 76 27.90 -6.63 15.58
CA ILE A 76 27.70 -6.23 16.98
C ILE A 76 28.27 -4.83 17.34
N ARG A 77 29.11 -4.21 16.48
CA ARG A 77 29.86 -2.98 16.83
C ARG A 77 29.26 -1.65 16.38
N TYR A 78 28.34 -1.61 15.41
CA TYR A 78 27.82 -0.33 14.87
C TYR A 78 26.30 -0.32 14.64
N TYR A 79 25.59 0.49 15.42
CA TYR A 79 24.13 0.66 15.45
C TYR A 79 23.49 0.98 14.07
N TYR A 80 24.14 1.81 13.25
CA TYR A 80 23.62 2.22 11.93
C TYR A 80 23.56 1.11 10.87
N LYS A 81 24.28 0.00 11.07
CA LYS A 81 24.38 -1.07 10.05
C LYS A 81 23.15 -1.99 10.01
N HIS A 82 22.28 -1.94 11.02
CA HIS A 82 21.08 -2.78 11.11
C HIS A 82 19.80 -2.10 10.62
N ILE A 83 19.89 -0.84 10.16
CA ILE A 83 18.72 -0.13 9.65
C ILE A 83 18.29 -0.76 8.33
N ALA A 84 17.06 -1.26 8.28
CA ALA A 84 16.48 -1.79 7.06
C ALA A 84 15.82 -0.63 6.30
N TYR A 85 16.37 -0.27 5.14
CA TYR A 85 15.82 0.76 4.27
C TYR A 85 14.90 0.11 3.24
N ARG A 86 13.72 0.68 3.04
CA ARG A 86 12.73 0.25 2.04
C ARG A 86 12.45 1.42 1.12
N ALA A 87 12.39 1.14 -0.16
CA ALA A 87 11.93 2.07 -1.16
C ALA A 87 11.00 1.33 -2.12
N GLY A 88 9.90 1.95 -2.51
CA GLY A 88 8.95 1.35 -3.42
C GLY A 88 8.28 2.38 -4.30
N VAL A 89 7.69 1.88 -5.37
CA VAL A 89 6.86 2.65 -6.29
C VAL A 89 5.62 1.85 -6.58
N TYR A 90 4.51 2.54 -6.79
CA TYR A 90 3.28 1.90 -7.23
C TYR A 90 2.60 2.71 -8.32
N TYR A 91 1.88 1.99 -9.17
CA TYR A 91 1.02 2.51 -10.19
C TYR A 91 -0.29 1.73 -10.16
N THR A 92 -1.37 2.41 -9.77
CA THR A 92 -2.69 1.82 -9.61
C THR A 92 -3.69 2.56 -10.50
N LYS A 93 -4.35 1.80 -11.36
CA LYS A 93 -5.59 2.20 -12.00
C LYS A 93 -6.74 1.92 -11.05
N GLU A 94 -7.47 2.96 -10.68
CA GLU A 94 -8.56 2.88 -9.71
C GLU A 94 -9.77 2.12 -10.27
N TYR A 95 -10.57 1.55 -9.37
CA TYR A 95 -11.79 0.80 -9.74
C TYR A 95 -12.93 1.69 -10.23
N PHE A 96 -12.84 3.01 -10.06
CA PHE A 96 -13.88 3.95 -10.45
C PHE A 96 -13.38 4.93 -11.51
N SER A 97 -14.28 5.30 -12.40
CA SER A 97 -14.09 6.31 -13.43
C SER A 97 -15.06 7.46 -13.20
N VAL A 98 -14.61 8.68 -13.46
CA VAL A 98 -15.43 9.90 -13.34
C VAL A 98 -15.80 10.38 -14.73
N SER A 99 -17.08 10.36 -15.04
CA SER A 99 -17.63 10.77 -16.34
C SER A 99 -16.94 10.09 -17.52
N GLY A 100 -16.62 8.80 -17.38
CA GLY A 100 -15.93 7.99 -18.40
C GLY A 100 -14.41 8.13 -18.44
N ASN A 101 -13.81 8.93 -17.55
CA ASN A 101 -12.36 9.08 -17.46
C ASN A 101 -11.78 8.22 -16.35
N GLU A 102 -10.74 7.45 -16.70
CA GLU A 102 -10.02 6.59 -15.76
C GLU A 102 -9.15 7.45 -14.82
N ILE A 103 -9.13 7.09 -13.53
CA ILE A 103 -8.29 7.72 -12.52
C ILE A 103 -7.10 6.81 -12.22
N TYR A 104 -5.93 7.43 -12.14
CA TYR A 104 -4.68 6.75 -11.82
C TYR A 104 -4.11 7.32 -10.52
N SER A 105 -3.63 6.43 -9.67
CA SER A 105 -2.85 6.72 -8.48
C SER A 105 -1.43 6.23 -8.71
N LYS A 106 -0.46 7.09 -8.47
CA LYS A 106 0.97 6.73 -8.56
C LYS A 106 1.72 7.37 -7.41
N GLY A 107 2.73 6.70 -6.90
CA GLY A 107 3.49 7.24 -5.79
C GLY A 107 4.79 6.49 -5.54
N ILE A 108 5.57 7.11 -4.66
CA ILE A 108 6.83 6.58 -4.16
C ILE A 108 6.68 6.42 -2.66
N THR A 109 7.14 5.29 -2.14
CA THR A 109 7.17 4.98 -0.72
C THR A 109 8.62 4.85 -0.28
N LEU A 110 8.94 5.40 0.89
CA LEU A 110 10.23 5.29 1.54
C LEU A 110 9.98 4.86 2.99
N GLY A 111 10.77 3.94 3.50
CA GLY A 111 10.65 3.49 4.87
C GLY A 111 11.99 3.08 5.46
N ALA A 112 12.10 3.18 6.78
CA ALA A 112 13.25 2.69 7.52
C ALA A 112 12.76 1.97 8.77
N THR A 113 13.28 0.77 9.03
CA THR A 113 13.08 0.06 10.30
C THR A 113 14.36 0.09 11.11
N LEU A 114 14.28 0.71 12.28
CA LEU A 114 15.32 0.84 13.28
C LEU A 114 15.12 -0.25 14.35
N PRO A 115 16.00 -1.26 14.43
CA PRO A 115 15.98 -2.21 15.53
C PRO A 115 16.51 -1.55 16.82
N VAL A 116 15.74 -1.65 17.90
CA VAL A 116 16.10 -1.18 19.23
C VAL A 116 16.66 -2.37 20.02
N PHE A 117 17.99 -2.36 20.17
CA PHE A 117 18.80 -3.48 20.69
C PHE A 117 18.43 -3.99 22.07
N ARG A 118 17.70 -3.22 22.89
CA ARG A 118 17.58 -3.57 24.31
C ARG A 118 16.57 -4.68 24.58
N TRP A 119 15.56 -4.89 23.72
CA TRP A 119 14.48 -5.89 23.94
C TRP A 119 13.81 -6.41 22.64
N ASN A 120 14.54 -6.64 21.54
CA ASN A 120 13.96 -7.03 20.24
C ASN A 120 12.85 -6.07 19.71
N ASN A 121 12.77 -4.86 20.26
CA ASN A 121 11.82 -3.85 19.81
C ASN A 121 12.28 -3.26 18.47
N GLY A 122 11.35 -2.86 17.62
CA GLY A 122 11.67 -2.27 16.31
C GLY A 122 10.78 -1.10 16.00
N LEU A 123 11.36 0.05 15.62
CA LEU A 123 10.62 1.22 15.18
C LEU A 123 10.66 1.30 13.66
N THR A 124 9.51 1.27 13.01
CA THR A 124 9.38 1.48 11.57
C THR A 124 8.84 2.88 11.33
N ILE A 125 9.55 3.65 10.53
CA ILE A 125 9.09 4.93 9.99
C ILE A 125 8.85 4.76 8.50
N GLY A 126 7.79 5.37 7.99
CA GLY A 126 7.46 5.38 6.58
C GLY A 126 7.02 6.77 6.14
N MET A 127 7.28 7.06 4.87
CA MET A 127 6.84 8.26 4.19
C MET A 127 6.38 7.85 2.79
N GLU A 128 5.29 8.44 2.35
CA GLU A 128 4.72 8.22 1.04
C GLU A 128 4.47 9.56 0.39
N ILE A 129 4.85 9.69 -0.88
CA ILE A 129 4.55 10.85 -1.70
C ILE A 129 3.86 10.33 -2.94
N GLY A 130 2.59 10.69 -3.08
CA GLY A 130 1.72 10.16 -4.11
C GLY A 130 0.96 11.24 -4.83
N GLN A 131 0.46 10.88 -6.00
CA GLN A 131 -0.41 11.71 -6.79
C GLN A 131 -1.56 10.87 -7.33
N ARG A 132 -2.79 11.33 -7.09
CA ARG A 132 -4.02 10.71 -7.56
C ARG A 132 -4.77 11.66 -8.47
N GLY A 133 -5.27 11.17 -9.60
CA GLY A 133 -6.08 11.97 -10.52
C GLY A 133 -6.12 11.41 -11.93
N SER A 134 -6.70 12.17 -12.86
CA SER A 134 -6.80 11.78 -14.26
C SER A 134 -6.13 12.82 -15.16
N LEU A 135 -5.58 12.37 -16.29
CA LEU A 135 -4.91 13.21 -17.28
C LEU A 135 -5.88 13.85 -18.30
N LYS A 136 -7.13 13.38 -18.37
CA LYS A 136 -8.13 13.86 -19.33
C LYS A 136 -9.12 14.82 -18.68
N ASN A 137 -9.51 15.87 -19.42
CA ASN A 137 -10.57 16.85 -19.08
C ASN A 137 -10.39 17.68 -17.80
N ASN A 138 -9.22 18.32 -17.60
CA ASN A 138 -9.04 19.36 -16.56
C ASN A 138 -9.51 18.94 -15.15
N MET A 139 -9.49 17.63 -14.88
CA MET A 139 -9.95 17.09 -13.61
C MET A 139 -8.91 17.31 -12.52
N VAL A 140 -9.39 17.34 -11.28
CA VAL A 140 -8.58 17.63 -10.10
C VAL A 140 -7.50 16.56 -9.94
N ARG A 141 -6.27 17.03 -9.77
CA ARG A 141 -5.08 16.23 -9.50
C ARG A 141 -4.63 16.54 -8.08
N GLU A 142 -4.65 15.53 -7.23
CA GLU A 142 -4.32 15.66 -5.82
C GLU A 142 -2.94 15.07 -5.59
N THR A 143 -2.04 15.89 -5.06
CA THR A 143 -0.74 15.43 -4.54
C THR A 143 -0.84 15.34 -3.03
N TYR A 144 -0.39 14.22 -2.47
CA TYR A 144 -0.42 14.00 -1.04
C TYR A 144 0.92 13.51 -0.52
N VAL A 145 1.16 13.79 0.76
CA VAL A 145 2.29 13.28 1.52
C VAL A 145 1.74 12.62 2.78
N GLY A 146 2.07 11.34 2.95
CA GLY A 146 1.70 10.54 4.11
C GLY A 146 2.94 10.21 4.93
N PHE A 147 2.79 10.18 6.26
CA PHE A 147 3.79 9.69 7.19
C PHE A 147 3.20 8.54 8.00
N SER A 148 3.98 7.50 8.23
CA SER A 148 3.58 6.35 9.03
C SER A 148 4.63 6.02 10.08
N LEU A 149 4.15 5.59 11.24
CA LEU A 149 4.97 5.16 12.37
C LEU A 149 4.42 3.82 12.87
N GLY A 150 5.27 2.80 12.89
CA GLY A 150 4.97 1.48 13.41
C GLY A 150 5.92 1.15 14.55
N VAL A 151 5.41 0.65 15.66
CA VAL A 151 6.21 0.18 16.78
C VAL A 151 5.99 -1.32 16.92
N ASN A 152 7.09 -2.09 16.89
CA ASN A 152 7.10 -3.50 17.22
C ASN A 152 7.63 -3.62 18.63
N LEU A 153 6.76 -4.02 19.56
CA LEU A 153 7.11 -4.30 20.94
C LEU A 153 7.15 -5.81 21.12
N TYR A 154 8.34 -6.35 21.39
CA TYR A 154 8.50 -7.73 21.78
C TYR A 154 8.51 -7.78 23.30
N ASP A 155 7.45 -8.33 23.88
CA ASP A 155 7.32 -8.46 25.32
C ASP A 155 7.34 -9.94 25.69
N ILE A 156 8.15 -10.29 26.70
CA ILE A 156 8.30 -11.67 27.18
C ILE A 156 7.24 -11.86 28.26
N TRP A 157 6.01 -12.09 27.83
CA TRP A 157 4.97 -12.52 28.75
C TRP A 157 5.39 -13.91 29.27
N PHE A 158 5.23 -14.17 30.58
CA PHE A 158 5.52 -15.45 31.25
C PHE A 158 6.98 -15.78 31.63
N GLN A 159 7.82 -14.80 31.99
CA GLN A 159 8.98 -15.13 32.81
C GLN A 159 8.51 -15.50 34.23
N GLN A 160 8.52 -16.80 34.53
CA GLN A 160 8.25 -17.31 35.87
C GLN A 160 9.38 -16.83 36.81
N PRO A 161 9.09 -16.02 37.85
CA PRO A 161 10.12 -15.63 38.80
C PRO A 161 10.64 -16.88 39.50
N ARG A 162 11.97 -17.06 39.54
CA ARG A 162 12.59 -18.09 40.36
C ARG A 162 12.37 -17.70 41.83
N TYR A 163 11.51 -18.42 42.52
CA TYR A 163 11.46 -18.35 43.98
C TYR A 163 12.68 -19.09 44.53
N GLU A 164 13.48 -18.40 45.34
CA GLU A 164 14.47 -19.01 46.25
C GLU A 164 13.81 -19.32 47.59
#